data_AF-A0A2H0WJ18-F1
#
_entry.id   AF-A0A2H0WJ18-F1
#
_cell.length_a   1.000
_cell.length_b   1.000
_cell.length_c   1.000
_cell.angle_alpha   90.00
_cell.angle_beta   90.00
_cell.angle_gamma   90.00
#
_symmetry.space_group_name_H-M   'P 1'
#
loop_
_entity.id
_entity.type
_entity.pdbx_description
1 polymer ?
#
loop_
_entity_poly.entity_id
_entity_poly.type
_entity_poly.pdbx_seq_one_letter_code
_entity_poly.pdbx_strand_id
1 'polypeptide(L)'
;MLKNVWQKIRTWLRQNLDFSLRSKLKQNRLLLMILCCLILIVLIINFNALFKKSNYWIWLVFLLCPLMHIFMMKGHKHDESCNHKMDNKLYQCPKCGLEYQEKAWAEKCEKWCRKHKSCNLEITKHALKNERLKN
;
A
#
# COMPACT_ATOMS: atom_id res chain seq x y z
N MET A 1 -19.59 39.75 -23.60
CA MET A 1 -18.48 38.97 -24.19
C MET A 1 -17.55 38.28 -23.17
N LEU A 2 -17.31 38.83 -21.98
CA LEU A 2 -16.40 38.24 -20.97
C LEU A 2 -16.82 36.89 -20.36
N LYS A 3 -18.14 36.59 -20.31
CA LYS A 3 -18.66 35.34 -19.73
C LYS A 3 -18.25 34.09 -20.54
N ASN A 4 -18.09 34.23 -21.86
CA ASN A 4 -17.77 33.11 -22.75
C ASN A 4 -16.29 32.72 -22.66
N VAL A 5 -15.41 33.70 -22.41
CA VAL A 5 -13.98 33.48 -22.20
C VAL A 5 -13.73 32.74 -20.88
N TRP A 6 -14.45 33.12 -19.82
CA TRP A 6 -14.31 32.49 -18.50
C TRP A 6 -14.79 31.03 -18.48
N GLN A 7 -15.86 30.72 -19.23
CA GLN A 7 -16.31 29.33 -19.42
C GLN A 7 -15.29 28.50 -20.19
N LYS A 8 -14.71 29.06 -21.26
CA LYS A 8 -13.71 28.38 -22.10
C LYS A 8 -12.41 28.11 -21.36
N ILE A 9 -11.99 29.05 -20.49
CA ILE A 9 -10.83 28.89 -19.60
C ILE A 9 -11.11 27.81 -18.55
N ARG A 10 -12.30 27.79 -17.94
CA ARG A 10 -12.70 26.77 -16.96
C ARG A 10 -12.70 25.35 -17.55
N THR A 11 -13.18 25.18 -18.77
CA THR A 11 -13.19 23.86 -19.44
C THR A 11 -11.79 23.42 -19.85
N TRP A 12 -10.94 24.34 -20.29
CA TRP A 12 -9.56 24.06 -20.65
C TRP A 12 -8.69 23.73 -19.43
N LEU A 13 -8.88 24.44 -18.30
CA LEU A 13 -8.25 24.14 -17.02
C LEU A 13 -8.67 22.77 -16.48
N ARG A 14 -9.94 22.38 -16.63
CA ARG A 14 -10.42 21.06 -16.19
C ARG A 14 -9.80 19.91 -16.98
N GLN A 15 -9.58 20.09 -18.29
CA GLN A 15 -8.98 19.04 -19.13
C GLN A 15 -7.46 18.93 -18.95
N ASN A 16 -6.76 20.04 -18.72
CA ASN A 16 -5.29 20.02 -18.59
C ASN A 16 -4.78 19.68 -17.18
N LEU A 17 -5.65 19.71 -16.16
CA LEU A 17 -5.30 19.38 -14.76
C LEU A 17 -5.59 17.92 -14.37
N ASP A 18 -6.30 17.14 -15.21
CA ASP A 18 -6.80 15.80 -14.87
C ASP A 18 -6.03 14.66 -15.58
N PHE A 19 -5.43 14.91 -16.76
CA PHE A 19 -4.83 13.85 -17.60
C PHE A 19 -3.43 13.39 -17.14
N SER A 20 -2.58 14.31 -16.67
CA SER A 20 -1.21 13.97 -16.23
C SER A 20 -1.17 13.34 -14.83
N LEU A 21 -2.19 13.59 -14.00
CA LEU A 21 -2.23 13.16 -12.61
C LEU A 21 -2.70 11.71 -12.43
N ARG A 22 -3.54 11.20 -13.35
CA ARG A 22 -4.28 9.97 -13.12
C ARG A 22 -3.53 8.67 -13.43
N SER A 23 -2.49 8.71 -14.27
CA SER A 23 -1.79 7.50 -14.74
C SER A 23 -0.59 7.08 -13.88
N LYS A 24 -0.04 7.99 -13.06
CA LYS A 24 1.06 7.67 -12.10
C LYS A 24 0.56 7.31 -10.70
N LEU A 25 -0.77 7.28 -10.48
CA LEU A 25 -1.47 7.05 -9.21
C LEU A 25 -1.48 5.60 -8.68
N LYS A 26 -0.66 4.67 -9.22
CA LYS A 26 -0.82 3.25 -8.87
C LYS A 26 0.04 2.70 -7.74
N GLN A 27 1.11 3.36 -7.27
CA GLN A 27 1.95 2.70 -6.24
C GLN A 27 2.40 3.50 -5.02
N ASN A 28 2.49 4.85 -5.06
CA ASN A 28 3.13 5.57 -3.96
C ASN A 28 2.20 6.67 -3.41
N ARG A 29 1.48 6.38 -2.31
CA ARG A 29 0.71 7.38 -1.53
C ARG A 29 1.57 8.60 -1.15
N LEU A 30 2.89 8.41 -1.00
CA LEU A 30 3.88 9.45 -0.76
C LEU A 30 4.10 10.41 -1.95
N LEU A 31 4.02 9.94 -3.19
CA LEU A 31 4.24 10.80 -4.36
C LEU A 31 3.11 11.82 -4.56
N LEU A 32 1.87 11.45 -4.22
CA LEU A 32 0.72 12.35 -4.28
C LEU A 32 0.84 13.48 -3.25
N MET A 33 1.36 13.16 -2.05
CA MET A 33 1.64 14.13 -0.99
C MET A 33 2.74 15.11 -1.38
N ILE A 34 3.88 14.60 -1.88
CA ILE A 34 5.01 15.44 -2.31
C ILE A 34 4.59 16.37 -3.44
N LEU A 35 3.83 15.87 -4.42
CA LEU A 35 3.36 16.67 -5.55
C LEU A 35 2.44 17.82 -5.12
N CYS A 36 1.52 17.58 -4.18
CA CYS A 36 0.64 18.61 -3.63
C CYS A 36 1.46 19.70 -2.90
N CYS A 37 2.45 19.30 -2.10
CA CYS A 37 3.34 20.23 -1.40
C CYS A 37 4.17 21.08 -2.38
N LEU A 38 4.71 20.49 -3.45
CA LEU A 38 5.49 21.21 -4.46
C LEU A 38 4.65 22.26 -5.21
N ILE A 39 3.40 21.94 -5.55
CA ILE A 39 2.49 22.88 -6.22
C ILE A 39 2.18 24.09 -5.33
N LEU A 40 1.93 23.88 -4.02
CA LEU A 40 1.69 24.96 -3.07
C LEU A 40 2.92 25.86 -2.90
N ILE A 41 4.12 25.29 -2.82
CA ILE A 41 5.38 26.05 -2.69
C ILE A 41 5.60 26.96 -3.92
N VAL A 42 5.38 26.45 -5.13
CA VAL A 42 5.52 27.23 -6.37
C VAL A 42 4.52 28.39 -6.44
N LEU A 43 3.30 28.18 -5.98
CA LEU A 43 2.30 29.25 -5.89
C LEU A 43 2.73 30.35 -4.90
N ILE A 44 3.32 29.98 -3.75
CA ILE A 44 3.80 30.93 -2.74
C ILE A 44 4.97 31.78 -3.26
N ILE A 45 5.94 31.16 -3.95
CA ILE A 45 7.11 31.87 -4.50
C ILE A 45 6.67 32.92 -5.53
N ASN A 46 5.78 32.53 -6.46
CA ASN A 46 5.23 33.44 -7.46
C ASN A 46 4.35 34.54 -6.83
N PHE A 47 3.60 34.21 -5.78
CA PHE A 47 2.77 35.18 -5.08
C PHE A 47 3.61 36.20 -4.29
N ASN A 48 4.70 35.78 -3.66
CA ASN A 48 5.64 36.67 -2.97
C ASN A 48 6.39 37.60 -3.94
N ALA A 49 6.60 37.17 -5.20
CA ALA A 49 7.17 38.02 -6.25
C ALA A 49 6.21 39.16 -6.67
N LEU A 50 4.89 38.94 -6.56
CA LEU A 50 3.86 39.93 -6.90
C LEU A 50 3.45 40.82 -5.71
N PHE A 51 3.57 40.33 -4.48
CA PHE A 51 3.18 41.05 -3.27
C PHE A 51 4.39 41.18 -2.33
N LYS A 52 5.21 42.21 -2.55
CA LYS A 52 6.28 42.63 -1.62
C LYS A 52 5.69 43.20 -0.32
N LYS A 53 5.05 42.40 0.51
CA LYS A 53 4.83 42.75 1.93
C LYS A 53 4.28 41.57 2.74
N SER A 54 4.90 41.39 3.90
CA SER A 54 4.47 40.57 5.05
C SER A 54 4.91 39.10 5.03
N ASN A 55 5.93 38.81 5.85
CA ASN A 55 6.56 37.50 6.05
C ASN A 55 5.64 36.46 6.73
N TYR A 56 4.55 36.89 7.36
CA TYR A 56 3.67 36.01 8.14
C TYR A 56 2.77 35.10 7.28
N TRP A 57 2.59 35.43 6.01
CA TRP A 57 1.79 34.62 5.08
C TRP A 57 2.40 33.25 4.80
N ILE A 58 3.74 33.15 4.79
CA ILE A 58 4.45 31.88 4.59
C ILE A 58 4.20 30.94 5.79
N TRP A 59 4.19 31.49 7.00
CA TRP A 59 3.97 30.73 8.23
C TRP A 59 2.53 30.18 8.31
N LEU A 60 1.54 30.96 7.85
CA LEU A 60 0.13 30.54 7.75
C LEU A 60 -0.04 29.33 6.83
N VAL A 61 0.67 29.29 5.70
CA VAL A 61 0.58 28.18 4.74
C VAL A 61 1.29 26.93 5.26
N PHE A 62 2.42 27.10 5.95
CA PHE A 62 3.13 25.99 6.61
C PHE A 62 2.29 25.34 7.72
N LEU A 63 1.39 26.10 8.36
CA LEU A 63 0.43 25.61 9.36
C LEU A 63 -0.79 24.89 8.74
N LEU A 64 -1.24 25.35 7.56
CA LEU A 64 -2.37 24.77 6.83
C LEU A 64 -2.05 23.40 6.20
N CYS A 65 -0.80 23.19 5.79
CA CYS A 65 -0.33 21.93 5.21
C CYS A 65 -0.50 20.71 6.15
N PRO A 66 -0.03 20.72 7.42
CA PRO A 66 -0.25 19.62 8.35
C PRO A 66 -1.72 19.46 8.72
N LEU A 67 -2.51 20.54 8.75
CA LEU A 67 -3.95 20.49 9.06
C LEU A 67 -4.73 19.63 8.03
N MET A 68 -4.42 19.77 6.75
CA MET A 68 -5.01 18.95 5.68
C MET A 68 -4.54 17.47 5.74
N HIS A 69 -3.30 17.23 6.17
CA HIS A 69 -2.77 15.86 6.34
C HIS A 69 -3.40 15.13 7.52
N ILE A 70 -3.60 15.82 8.65
CA ILE A 70 -4.25 15.27 9.84
C ILE A 70 -5.68 14.83 9.51
N PHE A 71 -6.39 15.61 8.68
CA PHE A 71 -7.74 15.26 8.23
C PHE A 71 -7.78 13.98 7.38
N MET A 72 -6.71 13.67 6.64
CA MET A 72 -6.63 12.49 5.76
C MET A 72 -6.18 11.18 6.43
N MET A 73 -5.89 11.16 7.73
CA MET A 73 -5.57 9.92 8.47
C MET A 73 -6.77 9.34 9.24
N LYS A 74 -7.94 9.99 9.22
CA LYS A 74 -9.12 9.60 10.00
C LYS A 74 -10.09 8.64 9.27
N GLY A 75 -9.59 7.62 8.58
CA GLY A 75 -10.52 6.76 7.82
C GLY A 75 -9.98 5.55 7.06
N HIS A 76 -9.05 4.77 7.62
CA HIS A 76 -8.78 3.43 7.07
C HIS A 76 -8.81 2.39 8.20
N LYS A 77 -9.89 1.60 8.26
CA LYS A 77 -9.86 0.29 8.89
C LYS A 77 -8.94 -0.60 8.05
N HIS A 78 -7.92 -1.17 8.67
CA HIS A 78 -6.98 -2.07 8.03
C HIS A 78 -7.58 -3.49 8.07
N ASP A 79 -8.41 -3.83 7.08
CA ASP A 79 -8.76 -5.23 6.83
C ASP A 79 -7.69 -5.82 5.90
N GLU A 80 -6.81 -6.58 6.52
CA GLU A 80 -5.78 -7.38 5.89
C GLU A 80 -6.40 -8.69 5.39
N SER A 81 -6.64 -8.81 4.07
CA SER A 81 -6.65 -10.12 3.38
C SER A 81 -6.75 -9.99 1.85
N CYS A 82 -5.72 -9.48 1.19
CA CYS A 82 -5.51 -9.84 -0.22
C CYS A 82 -4.74 -11.17 -0.30
N ASN A 83 -5.50 -12.26 -0.19
CA ASN A 83 -5.04 -13.63 -0.42
C ASN A 83 -4.69 -13.82 -1.90
N HIS A 84 -3.46 -13.49 -2.27
CA HIS A 84 -2.88 -13.91 -3.54
C HIS A 84 -2.70 -15.43 -3.45
N LYS A 85 -3.70 -16.19 -3.92
CA LYS A 85 -3.62 -17.64 -4.07
C LYS A 85 -2.49 -17.96 -5.05
N MET A 86 -1.27 -18.06 -4.54
CA MET A 86 -0.27 -18.95 -5.12
C MET A 86 -0.76 -20.35 -4.80
N ASP A 87 -1.04 -21.14 -5.83
CA ASP A 87 -1.42 -22.55 -5.74
C ASP A 87 -0.20 -23.36 -5.25
N ASN A 88 0.24 -23.09 -4.02
CA ASN A 88 1.27 -23.84 -3.34
C ASN A 88 0.59 -25.11 -2.84
N LYS A 89 0.58 -26.15 -3.69
CA LYS A 89 0.12 -27.49 -3.29
C LYS A 89 0.96 -27.96 -2.11
N LEU A 90 0.40 -27.86 -0.91
CA LEU A 90 0.97 -28.44 0.30
C LEU A 90 0.58 -29.92 0.35
N TYR A 91 1.53 -30.75 0.73
CA TYR A 91 1.34 -32.19 0.87
C TYR A 91 1.26 -32.54 2.34
N GLN A 92 0.13 -33.11 2.76
CA GLN A 92 -0.11 -33.48 4.15
C GLN A 92 0.11 -34.99 4.36
N CYS A 93 0.76 -35.35 5.48
CA CYS A 93 0.84 -36.74 5.91
C CYS A 93 -0.48 -37.18 6.56
N PRO A 94 -1.14 -38.26 6.09
CA PRO A 94 -2.44 -38.70 6.63
C PRO A 94 -2.35 -39.32 8.03
N LYS A 95 -1.15 -39.63 8.53
CA LYS A 95 -0.94 -40.24 9.86
C LYS A 95 -0.74 -39.23 10.97
N CYS A 96 0.09 -38.21 10.74
CA CYS A 96 0.45 -37.23 11.76
C CYS A 96 -0.09 -35.81 11.48
N GLY A 97 -0.65 -35.57 10.29
CA GLY A 97 -1.22 -34.28 9.91
C GLY A 97 -0.19 -33.20 9.56
N LEU A 98 1.12 -33.50 9.58
CA LEU A 98 2.16 -32.55 9.20
C LEU A 98 2.08 -32.18 7.71
N GLU A 99 2.26 -30.90 7.42
CA GLU A 99 2.22 -30.33 6.08
C GLU A 99 3.64 -30.05 5.57
N TYR A 100 3.88 -30.36 4.30
CA TYR A 100 5.17 -30.20 3.64
C TYR A 100 5.00 -29.44 2.31
N GLN A 101 6.01 -28.66 1.95
CA GLN A 101 6.06 -28.01 0.63
C GLN A 101 6.29 -29.04 -0.49
N GLU A 102 7.04 -30.10 -0.21
CA GLU A 102 7.40 -31.12 -1.19
C GLU A 102 6.73 -32.46 -0.88
N LYS A 103 6.24 -33.14 -1.92
CA LYS A 103 5.61 -34.46 -1.81
C LYS A 103 6.54 -35.52 -1.23
N ALA A 104 7.83 -35.46 -1.56
CA ALA A 104 8.81 -36.43 -1.10
C ALA A 104 8.94 -36.48 0.43
N TRP A 105 8.79 -35.33 1.10
CA TRP A 105 8.81 -35.26 2.56
C TRP A 105 7.55 -35.86 3.18
N ALA A 106 6.38 -35.60 2.60
CA ALA A 106 5.13 -36.21 3.03
C ALA A 106 5.16 -37.75 2.90
N GLU A 107 5.69 -38.28 1.79
CA GLU A 107 5.82 -39.73 1.57
C GLU A 107 6.83 -40.39 2.52
N LYS A 108 7.96 -39.71 2.80
CA LYS A 108 8.94 -40.17 3.82
C LYS A 108 8.31 -40.19 5.21
N CYS A 109 7.56 -39.14 5.56
CA CYS A 109 6.84 -39.05 6.83
C CYS A 109 5.84 -40.20 6.97
N GLU A 110 5.04 -40.48 5.93
CA GLU A 110 4.07 -41.56 5.94
C GLU A 110 4.73 -42.93 6.12
N LYS A 111 5.81 -43.22 5.37
CA LYS A 111 6.56 -44.49 5.49
C LYS A 111 7.13 -44.67 6.89
N TRP A 112 7.69 -43.61 7.47
CA TRP A 112 8.21 -43.64 8.84
C TRP A 112 7.11 -43.88 9.87
N CYS A 113 6.01 -43.13 9.80
CA CYS A 113 4.88 -43.28 10.71
C CYS A 113 4.27 -44.68 10.66
N ARG A 114 4.18 -45.32 9.48
CA ARG A 114 3.69 -46.70 9.34
C ARG A 114 4.63 -47.72 10.00
N LYS A 115 5.95 -47.52 9.92
CA LYS A 115 6.95 -48.46 10.43
C LYS A 115 7.19 -48.32 11.93
N HIS A 116 7.34 -47.09 12.42
CA HIS A 116 7.77 -46.81 13.81
C HIS A 116 6.64 -46.31 14.72
N LYS A 117 5.44 -46.02 14.19
CA LYS A 117 4.29 -45.43 14.93
C LYS A 117 4.61 -44.12 15.67
N SER A 118 5.68 -43.44 15.27
CA SER A 118 6.14 -42.16 15.81
C SER A 118 6.52 -41.20 14.68
N CYS A 119 6.77 -39.93 14.97
CA CYS A 119 7.26 -38.95 14.00
C CYS A 119 8.78 -38.79 14.13
N ASN A 120 9.53 -38.90 13.03
CA ASN A 120 10.97 -38.64 13.04
C ASN A 120 11.24 -37.13 13.16
N LEU A 121 12.05 -36.73 14.15
CA LEU A 121 12.45 -35.34 14.36
C LEU A 121 13.16 -34.73 13.14
N GLU A 122 13.94 -35.51 12.39
CA GLU A 122 14.61 -35.03 11.18
C GLU A 122 13.60 -34.67 10.07
N ILE A 123 12.55 -35.47 9.92
CA ILE A 123 11.49 -35.23 8.93
C ILE A 123 10.60 -34.06 9.39
N THR A 124 10.29 -33.97 10.67
CA THR A 124 9.46 -32.89 11.23
C THR A 124 10.10 -31.51 11.09
N LYS A 125 11.44 -31.39 11.04
CA LYS A 125 12.14 -30.11 10.80
C LYS A 125 11.79 -29.47 9.45
N HIS A 126 11.40 -30.28 8.46
CA HIS A 126 10.98 -29.81 7.14
C HIS A 126 9.47 -29.53 7.06
N ALA A 127 8.72 -29.79 8.13
CA ALA A 127 7.31 -29.47 8.17
C ALA A 127 7.11 -27.96 8.21
N LEU A 128 6.10 -27.49 7.48
CA LEU A 128 5.68 -26.10 7.58
C LEU A 128 5.11 -25.87 8.98
N LYS A 129 5.85 -25.14 9.80
CA LYS A 129 5.34 -24.65 11.07
C LYS A 129 4.35 -23.54 10.75
N ASN A 130 3.06 -23.86 10.78
CA ASN A 130 2.02 -22.87 10.57
C ASN A 130 2.03 -21.89 11.76
N GLU A 131 2.70 -20.74 11.62
CA GLU A 131 2.70 -19.68 12.63
C GLU A 131 1.34 -18.95 12.76
N ARG A 132 0.30 -19.40 12.04
CA ARG A 132 -1.06 -18.83 12.09
C ARG A 132 -1.98 -19.42 13.17
N LEU A 133 -1.43 -20.09 14.18
CA LEU A 133 -2.17 -20.56 15.36
C LEU A 133 -1.49 -20.12 16.68
N LYS A 134 -1.06 -18.87 16.74
CA LYS A 134 -0.91 -18.14 18.01
C LYS A 134 -1.81 -16.91 17.94
N ASN A 135 -3.10 -17.14 18.12
CA ASN A 135 -4.05 -16.09 18.45
C ASN A 135 -4.76 -16.51 19.74
#